data_AF-A0A4Q2ZIL1-F1
#
_entry.id   AF-A0A4Q2ZIL1-F1
#
_cell.length_a   1.000
_cell.length_b   1.000
_cell.length_c   1.000
_cell.angle_alpha   90.00
_cell.angle_beta   90.00
_cell.angle_gamma   90.00
#
_symmetry.space_group_name_H-M   'P 1'
#
loop_
_entity.id
_entity.type
_entity.pdbx_description
1 polymer ?
#
loop_
_entity_poly.entity_id
_entity_poly.type
_entity_poly.pdbx_seq_one_letter_code
_entity_poly.pdbx_strand_id
1 'polypeptide(L)'
;MIATLLSLALLAPNTQDPEIRIEAWPAKGFIMRIADHDADQDLVALLTARAAARCGKLAVRFGKFNYDTTIDPQGIRKFTNHTQRFECFDPATDRYKAAPADWQPSVQDRADLIAFVERFMTATDKGDATTGMAMMESILEITQPEWRDTTKRLREHTSGPGRWSLGILGWANNPEGTSHPGSYALVMVDGKYPKLAAYCGTLLVYREAPGRYWISQRNLKVVPQIWIDNGSVPAAQLQKLCES
;
A
#
# COMPACT_ATOMS: atom_id res chain seq x y z
N MET A 1 46.67 9.44 -47.26
CA MET A 1 45.87 10.02 -46.16
C MET A 1 44.82 9.01 -45.76
N ILE A 2 44.97 8.37 -44.60
CA ILE A 2 44.02 7.40 -44.05
C ILE A 2 43.18 8.15 -43.02
N ALA A 3 41.89 8.31 -43.28
CA ALA A 3 40.95 8.93 -42.36
C ALA A 3 40.35 7.85 -41.45
N THR A 4 40.78 7.84 -40.20
CA THR A 4 40.24 6.97 -39.14
C THR A 4 38.94 7.57 -38.62
N LEU A 5 37.81 6.93 -38.92
CA LEU A 5 36.52 7.23 -38.31
C LEU A 5 36.51 6.65 -36.89
N LEU A 6 36.58 7.52 -35.87
CA LEU A 6 36.23 7.15 -34.50
C LEU A 6 34.70 7.11 -34.37
N SER A 7 34.16 5.92 -34.22
CA SER A 7 32.77 5.72 -33.77
C SER A 7 32.68 6.03 -32.27
N LEU A 8 31.99 7.12 -31.90
CA LEU A 8 31.51 7.32 -30.54
C LEU A 8 30.41 6.31 -30.24
N ALA A 9 30.72 5.26 -29.48
CA ALA A 9 29.71 4.45 -28.83
C ALA A 9 29.13 5.25 -27.66
N LEU A 10 27.86 5.66 -27.78
CA LEU A 10 27.07 6.19 -26.67
C LEU A 10 26.88 5.08 -25.63
N LEU A 11 27.53 5.20 -24.48
CA LEU A 11 27.26 4.39 -23.30
C LEU A 11 25.92 4.83 -22.73
N ALA A 12 24.85 4.06 -22.98
CA ALA A 12 23.67 4.11 -22.14
C ALA A 12 24.06 3.59 -20.74
N PRO A 13 23.62 4.22 -19.64
CA PRO A 13 23.76 3.62 -18.32
C PRO A 13 23.01 2.28 -18.35
N ASN A 14 23.77 1.20 -18.19
CA ASN A 14 23.24 -0.14 -18.09
C ASN A 14 22.66 -0.25 -16.66
N THR A 15 21.43 0.24 -16.45
CA THR A 15 20.69 0.01 -15.21
C THR A 15 20.32 -1.45 -15.21
N GLN A 16 21.24 -2.29 -14.75
CA GLN A 16 21.03 -3.72 -14.66
C GLN A 16 19.88 -3.97 -13.69
N ASP A 17 18.91 -4.79 -14.10
CA ASP A 17 17.81 -5.19 -13.22
C ASP A 17 18.36 -5.79 -11.92
N PRO A 18 17.76 -5.47 -10.76
CA PRO A 18 18.19 -6.05 -9.50
C PRO A 18 17.99 -7.57 -9.52
N GLU A 19 18.83 -8.27 -8.76
CA GLU A 19 18.61 -9.69 -8.50
C GLU A 19 17.27 -9.86 -7.77
N ILE A 20 16.44 -10.79 -8.27
CA ILE A 20 15.15 -11.14 -7.66
C ILE A 20 15.18 -12.62 -7.32
N ARG A 21 15.06 -12.95 -6.04
CA ARG A 21 14.95 -14.32 -5.54
C ARG A 21 13.52 -14.63 -5.15
N ILE A 22 12.98 -15.74 -5.65
CA ILE A 22 11.62 -16.19 -5.32
C ILE A 22 11.71 -17.37 -4.35
N GLU A 23 11.12 -17.20 -3.17
CA GLU A 23 11.09 -18.20 -2.11
C GLU A 23 9.65 -18.65 -1.83
N ALA A 24 9.48 -19.89 -1.39
CA ALA A 24 8.19 -20.34 -0.87
C ALA A 24 7.86 -19.61 0.43
N TRP A 25 6.64 -19.11 0.55
CA TRP A 25 6.15 -18.52 1.79
C TRP A 25 5.18 -19.48 2.49
N PRO A 26 5.47 -19.92 3.73
CA PRO A 26 4.69 -20.96 4.39
C PRO A 26 3.18 -20.69 4.37
N ALA A 27 2.44 -21.68 3.88
CA ALA A 27 0.97 -21.72 3.79
C ALA A 27 0.28 -20.66 2.91
N LYS A 28 1.01 -19.74 2.25
CA LYS A 28 0.39 -18.56 1.58
C LYS A 28 1.12 -18.07 0.32
N GLY A 29 1.60 -18.98 -0.52
CA GLY A 29 2.19 -18.65 -1.83
C GLY A 29 3.70 -18.43 -1.80
N PHE A 30 4.15 -17.30 -2.35
CA PHE A 30 5.55 -16.97 -2.61
C PHE A 30 5.91 -15.56 -2.11
N ILE A 31 7.20 -15.35 -1.89
CA ILE A 31 7.79 -14.04 -1.64
C ILE A 31 8.94 -13.81 -2.61
N MET A 32 8.93 -12.65 -3.27
CA MET A 32 10.07 -12.14 -4.02
C MET A 32 10.89 -11.28 -3.07
N ARG A 33 12.19 -11.58 -2.97
CA ARG A 33 13.18 -10.72 -2.31
C ARG A 33 13.97 -10.03 -3.41
N ILE A 34 13.85 -8.72 -3.46
CA ILE A 34 14.49 -7.87 -4.45
C ILE A 34 15.75 -7.28 -3.82
N ALA A 35 16.89 -7.45 -4.48
CA ALA A 35 18.14 -6.82 -4.06
C ALA A 35 18.03 -5.29 -4.04
N ASP A 36 18.93 -4.62 -3.34
CA ASP A 36 18.94 -3.16 -3.24
C ASP A 36 19.00 -2.52 -4.63
N HIS A 37 18.14 -1.53 -4.87
CA HIS A 37 17.99 -0.85 -6.16
C HIS A 37 17.64 0.62 -5.95
N ASP A 38 17.78 1.41 -7.01
CA ASP A 38 17.36 2.81 -7.01
C ASP A 38 15.84 2.92 -6.87
N ALA A 39 15.41 3.89 -6.05
CA ALA A 39 13.99 4.08 -5.74
C ALA A 39 13.16 4.60 -6.94
N ASP A 40 13.82 5.09 -8.00
CA ASP A 40 13.20 5.53 -9.24
C ASP A 40 13.10 4.42 -10.31
N GLN A 41 13.67 3.25 -10.05
CA GLN A 41 13.57 2.10 -10.94
C GLN A 41 12.17 1.49 -10.91
N ASP A 42 11.47 1.51 -12.05
CA ASP A 42 10.18 0.84 -12.20
C ASP A 42 10.36 -0.67 -12.38
N LEU A 43 9.99 -1.43 -11.34
CA LEU A 43 10.08 -2.89 -11.32
C LEU A 43 8.75 -3.60 -11.61
N VAL A 44 7.65 -2.87 -11.84
CA VAL A 44 6.31 -3.48 -11.90
C VAL A 44 6.22 -4.55 -12.99
N ALA A 45 6.66 -4.23 -14.21
CA ALA A 45 6.64 -5.16 -15.33
C ALA A 45 7.54 -6.39 -15.09
N LEU A 46 8.73 -6.17 -14.52
CA LEU A 46 9.68 -7.23 -14.20
C LEU A 46 9.11 -8.19 -13.14
N LEU A 47 8.60 -7.65 -12.03
CA LEU A 47 8.01 -8.45 -10.95
C LEU A 47 6.78 -9.23 -11.44
N THR A 48 5.95 -8.60 -12.28
CA THR A 48 4.80 -9.25 -12.92
C THR A 48 5.23 -10.44 -13.78
N ALA A 49 6.22 -10.25 -14.65
CA ALA A 49 6.74 -11.33 -15.50
C ALA A 49 7.34 -12.48 -14.68
N ARG A 50 8.09 -12.17 -13.61
CA ARG A 50 8.71 -13.17 -12.72
C ARG A 50 7.67 -13.98 -11.96
N ALA A 51 6.64 -13.33 -11.41
CA ALA A 51 5.55 -14.01 -10.72
C ALA A 51 4.73 -14.88 -11.69
N ALA A 52 4.41 -14.38 -12.89
CA ALA A 52 3.68 -15.13 -13.90
C ALA A 52 4.45 -16.39 -14.33
N ALA A 53 5.76 -16.26 -14.58
CA ALA A 53 6.62 -17.41 -14.88
C ALA A 53 6.61 -18.44 -13.72
N ARG A 54 6.57 -17.99 -12.46
CA ARG A 54 6.49 -18.88 -11.29
C ARG A 54 5.15 -19.62 -11.19
N CYS A 55 4.05 -18.96 -11.55
CA CYS A 55 2.69 -19.51 -11.48
C CYS A 55 2.31 -20.38 -12.68
N GLY A 56 3.02 -20.27 -13.81
CA GLY A 56 2.80 -21.09 -14.99
C GLY A 56 1.43 -20.82 -15.61
N LYS A 57 0.51 -21.79 -15.52
CA LYS A 57 -0.86 -21.66 -16.06
C LYS A 57 -1.83 -20.98 -15.08
N LEU A 58 -1.44 -20.83 -13.82
CA LEU A 58 -2.23 -20.14 -12.81
C LEU A 58 -2.04 -18.63 -12.94
N ALA A 59 -3.05 -17.87 -12.53
CA ALA A 59 -2.94 -16.41 -12.44
C ALA A 59 -2.18 -15.98 -11.18
N VAL A 60 -1.61 -14.78 -11.22
CA VAL A 60 -0.87 -14.17 -10.12
C VAL A 60 -1.79 -13.24 -9.35
N ARG A 61 -1.77 -13.34 -8.03
CA ARG A 61 -2.36 -12.35 -7.13
C ARG A 61 -1.26 -11.74 -6.27
N PHE A 62 -1.02 -10.45 -6.44
CA PHE A 62 -0.04 -9.71 -5.65
C PHE A 62 -0.59 -9.36 -4.28
N GLY A 63 0.27 -9.47 -3.28
CA GLY A 63 -0.01 -9.13 -1.88
C GLY A 63 0.83 -7.96 -1.39
N LYS A 64 1.01 -7.90 -0.07
CA LYS A 64 1.86 -6.89 0.56
C LYS A 64 3.27 -6.86 -0.04
N PHE A 65 3.76 -5.66 -0.26
CA PHE A 65 5.19 -5.38 -0.41
C PHE A 65 5.70 -4.58 0.80
N ASN A 66 7.00 -4.66 1.04
CA ASN A 66 7.70 -3.85 2.02
C ASN A 66 9.02 -3.39 1.43
N TYR A 67 9.49 -2.22 1.82
CA TYR A 67 10.86 -1.79 1.59
C TYR A 67 11.29 -0.84 2.71
N ASP A 68 12.59 -0.80 2.97
CA ASP A 68 13.24 0.28 3.69
C ASP A 68 13.77 1.29 2.67
N THR A 69 13.94 2.54 3.09
CA THR A 69 14.53 3.60 2.26
C THR A 69 15.83 4.06 2.88
N THR A 70 16.90 4.07 2.09
CA THR A 70 18.20 4.64 2.47
C THR A 70 18.65 5.66 1.44
N ILE A 71 19.64 6.47 1.78
CA ILE A 71 20.30 7.40 0.86
C ILE A 71 21.77 6.98 0.81
N ASP A 72 22.28 6.72 -0.39
CA ASP A 72 23.68 6.38 -0.58
C ASP A 72 24.59 7.62 -0.47
N PRO A 73 25.94 7.46 -0.43
CA PRO A 73 26.85 8.59 -0.33
C PRO A 73 26.77 9.59 -1.50
N GLN A 74 26.17 9.20 -2.62
CA GLN A 74 25.96 10.04 -3.81
C GLN A 74 24.63 10.81 -3.74
N GLY A 75 23.85 10.63 -2.67
CA GLY A 75 22.56 11.27 -2.49
C GLY A 75 21.41 10.58 -3.22
N ILE A 76 21.64 9.39 -3.79
CA ILE A 76 20.63 8.62 -4.50
C ILE A 76 19.83 7.81 -3.48
N ARG A 77 18.51 7.82 -3.63
CA ARG A 77 17.60 7.08 -2.77
C ARG A 77 17.59 5.61 -3.21
N LYS A 78 17.90 4.71 -2.30
CA LYS A 78 17.86 3.26 -2.51
C LYS A 78 16.71 2.63 -1.74
N PHE A 79 16.03 1.67 -2.36
CA PHE A 79 15.18 0.74 -1.65
C PHE A 79 16.00 -0.47 -1.20
N THR A 80 15.89 -0.81 0.08
CA THR A 80 16.57 -1.96 0.68
C THR A 80 15.54 -2.86 1.36
N ASN A 81 15.89 -4.12 1.62
CA ASN A 81 14.97 -5.12 2.19
C ASN A 81 13.63 -5.23 1.42
N HIS A 82 13.64 -4.93 0.11
CA HIS A 82 12.42 -4.90 -0.68
C HIS A 82 11.89 -6.33 -0.85
N THR A 83 10.65 -6.54 -0.39
CA THR A 83 9.92 -7.79 -0.59
C THR A 83 8.59 -7.54 -1.29
N GLN A 84 8.19 -8.44 -2.18
CA GLN A 84 6.87 -8.44 -2.82
C GLN A 84 6.26 -9.84 -2.70
N ARG A 85 5.08 -9.94 -2.10
CA ARG A 85 4.38 -11.22 -1.96
C ARG A 85 3.44 -11.48 -3.11
N PHE A 86 3.25 -12.75 -3.45
CA PHE A 86 2.23 -13.14 -4.41
C PHE A 86 1.78 -14.59 -4.18
N GLU A 87 0.57 -14.91 -4.61
CA GLU A 87 0.05 -16.27 -4.66
C GLU A 87 -0.37 -16.62 -6.09
N CYS A 88 -0.34 -17.93 -6.39
CA CYS A 88 -0.86 -18.45 -7.63
C CYS A 88 -2.27 -18.99 -7.39
N PHE A 89 -3.23 -18.58 -8.20
CA PHE A 89 -4.61 -19.03 -8.08
C PHE A 89 -5.15 -19.49 -9.43
N ASP A 90 -6.13 -20.40 -9.40
CA ASP A 90 -6.86 -20.82 -10.59
C ASP A 90 -8.04 -19.87 -10.82
N PRO A 91 -8.06 -19.09 -11.92
CA PRO A 91 -9.16 -18.20 -12.23
C PRO A 91 -10.52 -18.90 -12.34
N ALA A 92 -10.55 -20.18 -12.74
CA ALA A 92 -11.79 -20.93 -12.90
C ALA A 92 -12.47 -21.23 -11.55
N THR A 93 -11.68 -21.42 -10.50
CA THR A 93 -12.15 -21.73 -9.15
C THR A 93 -12.03 -20.56 -8.18
N ASP A 94 -11.58 -19.40 -8.65
CA ASP A 94 -11.38 -18.23 -7.80
C ASP A 94 -12.68 -17.76 -7.15
N ARG A 95 -12.61 -17.49 -5.85
CA ARG A 95 -13.77 -17.08 -5.04
C ARG A 95 -14.18 -15.65 -5.31
N TYR A 96 -13.24 -14.81 -5.76
CA TYR A 96 -13.49 -13.41 -6.06
C TYR A 96 -14.04 -13.27 -7.48
N LYS A 97 -15.11 -12.50 -7.63
CA LYS A 97 -15.80 -12.30 -8.91
C LYS A 97 -15.78 -10.84 -9.27
N ALA A 98 -15.67 -10.57 -10.56
CA ALA A 98 -15.75 -9.22 -11.07
C ALA A 98 -17.11 -8.59 -10.77
N ALA A 99 -17.09 -7.34 -10.32
CA ALA A 99 -18.29 -6.55 -10.20
C ALA A 99 -18.79 -6.15 -11.60
N PRO A 100 -20.11 -6.13 -11.86
CA PRO A 100 -20.65 -5.56 -13.09
C PRO A 100 -20.17 -4.11 -13.28
N ALA A 101 -19.89 -3.71 -14.52
CA ALA A 101 -19.37 -2.37 -14.81
C ALA A 101 -20.34 -1.27 -14.37
N ASP A 102 -21.64 -1.52 -14.46
CA ASP A 102 -22.74 -0.64 -14.11
C ASP A 102 -23.17 -0.75 -12.64
N TRP A 103 -22.53 -1.61 -11.84
CA TRP A 103 -22.84 -1.71 -10.42
C TRP A 103 -22.58 -0.38 -9.70
N GLN A 104 -23.52 0.03 -8.86
CA GLN A 104 -23.43 1.23 -8.04
C GLN A 104 -23.74 0.88 -6.57
N PRO A 105 -23.09 1.54 -5.60
CA PRO A 105 -23.37 1.33 -4.19
C PRO A 105 -24.78 1.83 -3.84
N SER A 106 -25.55 0.99 -3.16
CA SER A 106 -26.82 1.41 -2.58
C SER A 106 -26.62 2.38 -1.40
N VAL A 107 -27.70 2.99 -0.93
CA VAL A 107 -27.68 3.79 0.31
C VAL A 107 -27.22 2.93 1.49
N GLN A 108 -27.65 1.67 1.55
CA GLN A 108 -27.24 0.74 2.61
C GLN A 108 -25.75 0.41 2.53
N ASP A 109 -25.19 0.20 1.32
CA ASP A 109 -23.76 -0.07 1.17
C ASP A 109 -22.91 1.09 1.70
N ARG A 110 -23.36 2.34 1.49
CA ARG A 110 -22.67 3.52 2.01
C ARG A 110 -22.71 3.57 3.54
N ALA A 111 -23.87 3.29 4.14
CA ALA A 111 -24.02 3.26 5.59
C ALA A 111 -23.18 2.14 6.24
N ASP A 112 -23.21 0.93 5.68
CA ASP A 112 -22.45 -0.21 6.18
C ASP A 112 -20.95 0.02 6.04
N LEU A 113 -20.50 0.62 4.93
CA LEU A 113 -19.10 0.97 4.71
C LEU A 113 -18.61 1.95 5.78
N ILE A 114 -19.36 3.02 6.07
CA ILE A 114 -18.98 3.98 7.11
C ILE A 114 -18.89 3.27 8.46
N ALA A 115 -19.91 2.51 8.85
CA ALA A 115 -19.90 1.78 10.12
C ALA A 115 -18.75 0.78 10.21
N PHE A 116 -18.38 0.13 9.10
CA PHE A 116 -17.22 -0.75 9.03
C PHE A 116 -15.91 0.02 9.24
N VAL A 117 -15.72 1.12 8.53
CA VAL A 117 -14.49 1.94 8.64
C VAL A 117 -14.38 2.59 10.02
N GLU A 118 -15.48 3.01 10.64
CA GLU A 118 -15.47 3.56 12.00
C GLU A 118 -14.96 2.54 13.03
N ARG A 119 -15.38 1.27 12.91
CA ARG A 119 -14.87 0.18 13.76
C ARG A 119 -13.38 -0.04 13.53
N PHE A 120 -12.93 -0.03 12.27
CA PHE A 120 -11.53 -0.19 11.92
C PHE A 120 -10.66 0.95 12.48
N MET A 121 -11.10 2.20 12.33
CA MET A 121 -10.41 3.38 12.85
C MET A 121 -10.40 3.39 14.38
N THR A 122 -11.49 2.97 15.02
CA THR A 122 -11.53 2.79 16.48
C THR A 122 -10.52 1.75 16.95
N ALA A 123 -10.40 0.62 16.27
CA ALA A 123 -9.39 -0.40 16.57
C ALA A 123 -7.97 0.14 16.36
N THR A 124 -7.75 0.92 15.30
CA THR A 124 -6.47 1.60 15.01
C THR A 124 -6.08 2.57 16.12
N ASP A 125 -6.97 3.48 16.52
CA ASP A 125 -6.68 4.47 17.56
C ASP A 125 -6.42 3.82 18.94
N LYS A 126 -7.08 2.69 19.22
CA LYS A 126 -6.86 1.93 20.46
C LYS A 126 -5.63 1.04 20.42
N GLY A 127 -5.08 0.77 19.24
CA GLY A 127 -4.01 -0.23 19.04
C GLY A 127 -4.51 -1.66 19.21
N ASP A 128 -5.81 -1.91 19.02
CA ASP A 128 -6.45 -3.22 19.08
C ASP A 128 -6.13 -4.02 17.81
N ALA A 129 -4.98 -4.68 17.85
CA ALA A 129 -4.49 -5.51 16.76
C ALA A 129 -5.42 -6.69 16.46
N THR A 130 -6.05 -7.28 17.47
CA THR A 130 -6.92 -8.45 17.30
C THR A 130 -8.14 -8.09 16.46
N THR A 131 -8.84 -7.00 16.81
CA THR A 131 -10.01 -6.56 16.06
C THR A 131 -9.61 -6.00 14.70
N GLY A 132 -8.65 -5.08 14.68
CA GLY A 132 -8.33 -4.32 13.47
C GLY A 132 -7.69 -5.15 12.37
N MET A 133 -6.74 -6.03 12.70
CA MET A 133 -6.09 -6.89 11.70
C MET A 133 -7.06 -7.93 11.13
N ALA A 134 -8.06 -8.38 11.90
CA ALA A 134 -9.09 -9.30 11.42
C ALA A 134 -10.05 -8.67 10.38
N MET A 135 -10.04 -7.34 10.24
CA MET A 135 -10.83 -6.60 9.24
C MET A 135 -10.05 -6.33 7.95
N MET A 136 -8.79 -6.73 7.88
CA MET A 136 -7.94 -6.52 6.72
C MET A 136 -7.96 -7.75 5.81
N GLU A 137 -7.75 -7.54 4.51
CA GLU A 137 -7.52 -8.66 3.61
C GLU A 137 -6.31 -9.47 4.09
N SER A 138 -6.47 -10.80 4.11
CA SER A 138 -5.43 -11.70 4.62
C SER A 138 -4.12 -11.56 3.86
N ILE A 139 -4.17 -11.09 2.61
CA ILE A 139 -3.01 -10.89 1.74
C ILE A 139 -2.12 -9.70 2.14
N LEU A 140 -2.63 -8.82 3.01
CA LEU A 140 -1.88 -7.68 3.52
C LEU A 140 -0.95 -8.04 4.67
N GLU A 141 -1.17 -9.14 5.38
CA GLU A 141 -0.23 -9.73 6.35
C GLU A 141 0.58 -8.74 7.19
N ILE A 142 -0.14 -7.83 7.84
CA ILE A 142 0.43 -6.88 8.80
C ILE A 142 0.78 -7.63 10.07
N THR A 143 1.98 -7.41 10.61
CA THR A 143 2.39 -7.91 11.92
C THR A 143 1.83 -7.02 13.02
N GLN A 144 1.66 -7.55 14.24
CA GLN A 144 1.18 -6.72 15.33
C GLN A 144 2.07 -5.49 15.66
N PRO A 145 3.41 -5.57 15.59
CA PRO A 145 4.26 -4.38 15.72
C PRO A 145 3.98 -3.32 14.65
N GLU A 146 3.87 -3.71 13.38
CA GLU A 146 3.53 -2.78 12.29
C GLU A 146 2.13 -2.16 12.48
N TRP A 147 1.15 -2.96 12.90
CA TRP A 147 -0.19 -2.45 13.22
C TRP A 147 -0.15 -1.35 14.28
N ARG A 148 0.60 -1.59 15.36
CA ARG A 148 0.70 -0.67 16.49
C ARG A 148 1.55 0.57 16.21
N ASP A 149 2.30 0.64 15.11
CA ASP A 149 3.16 1.79 14.80
C ASP A 149 2.36 3.10 14.74
N THR A 150 1.18 3.09 14.10
CA THR A 150 0.33 4.29 14.03
C THR A 150 -0.17 4.72 15.41
N THR A 151 -0.68 3.78 16.22
CA THR A 151 -1.13 4.09 17.58
C THR A 151 0.02 4.58 18.45
N LYS A 152 1.19 3.98 18.31
CA LYS A 152 2.41 4.39 19.03
C LYS A 152 2.77 5.84 18.67
N ARG A 153 2.85 6.18 17.38
CA ARG A 153 3.11 7.55 16.91
C ARG A 153 2.07 8.53 17.39
N LEU A 154 0.78 8.16 17.34
CA LEU A 154 -0.30 8.99 17.88
C LEU A 154 -0.05 9.28 19.37
N ARG A 155 0.24 8.27 20.19
CA ARG A 155 0.49 8.43 21.63
C ARG A 155 1.76 9.22 21.95
N GLU A 156 2.81 9.02 21.16
CA GLU A 156 4.10 9.73 21.34
C GLU A 156 3.98 11.22 21.06
N HIS A 157 3.12 11.60 20.12
CA HIS A 157 3.07 12.98 19.61
C HIS A 157 1.80 13.74 19.96
N THR A 158 0.73 13.09 20.42
CA THR A 158 -0.46 13.78 20.95
C THR A 158 -0.32 14.06 22.45
N SER A 159 -0.94 15.13 22.93
CA SER A 159 -1.09 15.40 24.37
C SER A 159 -2.51 15.16 24.90
N GLY A 160 -3.40 14.59 24.09
CA GLY A 160 -4.79 14.38 24.48
C GLY A 160 -5.60 13.62 23.43
N PRO A 161 -6.90 13.43 23.68
CA PRO A 161 -7.79 12.81 22.72
C PRO A 161 -7.91 13.68 21.46
N GLY A 162 -8.11 13.03 20.32
CA GLY A 162 -8.47 13.67 19.08
C GLY A 162 -9.80 13.15 18.55
N ARG A 163 -10.15 13.61 17.35
CA ARG A 163 -11.31 13.16 16.60
C ARG A 163 -10.94 13.03 15.14
N TRP A 164 -11.60 12.13 14.44
CA TRP A 164 -11.50 12.01 12.99
C TRP A 164 -12.87 12.03 12.35
N SER A 165 -12.87 12.31 11.06
CA SER A 165 -14.01 12.25 10.17
C SER A 165 -13.68 11.39 8.96
N LEU A 166 -14.71 10.81 8.35
CA LEU A 166 -14.59 9.95 7.19
C LEU A 166 -15.27 10.60 6.00
N GLY A 167 -14.65 10.50 4.83
CA GLY A 167 -15.24 10.92 3.56
C GLY A 167 -15.11 9.80 2.53
N ILE A 168 -16.21 9.34 1.94
CA ILE A 168 -16.14 8.42 0.79
C ILE A 168 -15.82 9.24 -0.45
N LEU A 169 -14.62 9.07 -0.99
CA LEU A 169 -14.18 9.77 -2.20
C LEU A 169 -14.83 9.21 -3.47
N GLY A 170 -15.07 7.90 -3.49
CA GLY A 170 -15.68 7.25 -4.64
C GLY A 170 -15.66 5.74 -4.54
N TRP A 171 -16.31 5.13 -5.53
CA TRP A 171 -16.31 3.68 -5.73
C TRP A 171 -15.76 3.36 -7.11
N ALA A 172 -15.07 2.24 -7.22
CA ALA A 172 -14.55 1.71 -8.48
C ALA A 172 -14.85 0.21 -8.58
N ASN A 173 -15.27 -0.23 -9.77
CA ASN A 173 -15.46 -1.63 -10.09
C ASN A 173 -14.23 -2.16 -10.82
N ASN A 174 -13.67 -3.25 -10.29
CA ASN A 174 -12.48 -3.93 -10.82
C ASN A 174 -11.31 -2.99 -11.14
N PRO A 175 -10.93 -2.07 -10.22
CA PRO A 175 -9.78 -1.20 -10.46
C PRO A 175 -8.51 -2.00 -10.71
N GLU A 176 -7.67 -1.53 -11.61
CA GLU A 176 -6.37 -2.15 -11.87
C GLU A 176 -5.47 -2.07 -10.63
N GLY A 177 -4.61 -3.07 -10.44
CA GLY A 177 -3.65 -3.10 -9.34
C GLY A 177 -4.20 -3.54 -7.97
N THR A 178 -5.49 -3.88 -7.85
CA THR A 178 -6.02 -4.51 -6.63
C THR A 178 -5.73 -6.01 -6.58
N SER A 179 -5.73 -6.57 -5.36
CA SER A 179 -5.46 -7.98 -5.10
C SER A 179 -6.43 -8.93 -5.85
N HIS A 180 -7.66 -8.50 -6.10
CA HIS A 180 -8.64 -9.28 -6.85
C HIS A 180 -9.71 -8.37 -7.46
N PRO A 181 -10.51 -8.88 -8.43
CA PRO A 181 -11.62 -8.12 -8.97
C PRO A 181 -12.76 -7.95 -7.95
N GLY A 182 -13.63 -6.97 -8.20
CA GLY A 182 -14.80 -6.65 -7.37
C GLY A 182 -14.99 -5.15 -7.15
N SER A 183 -15.82 -4.76 -6.18
CA SER A 183 -16.12 -3.34 -5.92
C SER A 183 -15.28 -2.80 -4.76
N TYR A 184 -14.69 -1.64 -4.96
CA TYR A 184 -13.82 -0.98 -3.99
C TYR A 184 -14.31 0.43 -3.69
N ALA A 185 -14.17 0.86 -2.45
CA ALA A 185 -14.40 2.22 -2.02
C ALA A 185 -13.10 2.86 -1.54
N LEU A 186 -12.83 4.08 -1.97
CA LEU A 186 -11.75 4.89 -1.42
C LEU A 186 -12.33 5.80 -0.34
N VAL A 187 -11.83 5.66 0.89
CA VAL A 187 -12.29 6.42 2.05
C VAL A 187 -11.16 7.27 2.58
N MET A 188 -11.37 8.58 2.61
CA MET A 188 -10.47 9.54 3.24
C MET A 188 -10.72 9.58 4.74
N VAL A 189 -9.63 9.69 5.50
CA VAL A 189 -9.63 9.97 6.93
C VAL A 189 -9.02 11.35 7.14
N ASP A 190 -9.74 12.23 7.84
CA ASP A 190 -9.22 13.52 8.30
C ASP A 190 -9.36 13.63 9.82
N GLY A 191 -8.24 13.78 10.51
CA GLY A 191 -8.09 13.68 11.95
C GLY A 191 -7.44 14.91 12.57
N LYS A 192 -8.00 15.34 13.70
CA LYS A 192 -7.57 16.49 14.49
C LYS A 192 -7.23 16.04 15.90
N TYR A 193 -5.96 16.14 16.26
CA TYR A 193 -5.41 15.79 17.57
C TYR A 193 -4.54 16.93 18.06
N PRO A 194 -4.50 17.21 19.38
CA PRO A 194 -3.54 18.15 19.94
C PRO A 194 -2.10 17.78 19.55
N LYS A 195 -1.28 18.79 19.20
CA LYS A 195 0.15 18.64 18.82
C LYS A 195 0.45 17.84 17.54
N LEU A 196 -0.57 17.47 16.77
CA LEU A 196 -0.38 16.99 15.41
C LEU A 196 -0.68 18.12 14.42
N ALA A 197 0.18 18.25 13.40
CA ALA A 197 -0.12 19.07 12.23
C ALA A 197 -1.18 18.41 11.36
N ALA A 198 -1.13 17.08 11.24
CA ALA A 198 -2.16 16.28 10.57
C ALA A 198 -2.21 14.84 11.10
N TYR A 199 -3.42 14.26 11.09
CA TYR A 199 -3.63 12.82 11.06
C TYR A 199 -4.58 12.53 9.90
N CYS A 200 -4.07 11.98 8.81
CA CYS A 200 -4.80 11.95 7.54
C CYS A 200 -4.41 10.76 6.67
N GLY A 201 -5.16 10.55 5.60
CA GLY A 201 -4.80 9.63 4.54
C GLY A 201 -6.01 8.87 3.99
N THR A 202 -5.77 7.70 3.44
CA THR A 202 -6.81 6.92 2.74
C THR A 202 -6.84 5.45 3.16
N LEU A 203 -8.03 4.87 3.05
CA LEU A 203 -8.29 3.45 3.16
C LEU A 203 -8.94 3.00 1.85
N LEU A 204 -8.39 1.95 1.26
CA LEU A 204 -9.07 1.25 0.17
C LEU A 204 -9.84 0.08 0.78
N VAL A 205 -11.16 0.05 0.57
CA VAL A 205 -12.05 -0.95 1.17
C VAL A 205 -12.65 -1.81 0.07
N TYR A 206 -12.39 -3.10 0.12
CA TYR A 206 -13.02 -4.09 -0.75
C TYR A 206 -14.41 -4.46 -0.20
N ARG A 207 -15.41 -4.50 -1.08
CA ARG A 207 -16.75 -5.03 -0.79
C ARG A 207 -16.87 -6.44 -1.35
N GLU A 208 -16.83 -7.43 -0.48
CA GLU A 208 -17.01 -8.83 -0.86
C GLU A 208 -18.48 -9.17 -1.14
N ALA A 209 -19.40 -8.58 -0.36
CA ALA A 209 -20.84 -8.74 -0.53
C ALA A 209 -21.57 -7.62 0.27
N PRO A 210 -22.90 -7.50 0.17
CA PRO A 210 -23.66 -6.62 1.07
C PRO A 210 -23.27 -6.89 2.54
N GLY A 211 -22.92 -5.83 3.28
CA GLY A 211 -22.52 -5.92 4.69
C GLY A 211 -21.15 -6.57 4.97
N ARG A 212 -20.41 -7.05 3.96
CA ARG A 212 -19.10 -7.71 4.13
C ARG A 212 -18.00 -6.94 3.42
N TYR A 213 -17.09 -6.39 4.21
CA TYR A 213 -16.03 -5.49 3.77
C TYR A 213 -14.67 -5.91 4.34
N TRP A 214 -13.62 -5.55 3.61
CA TRP A 214 -12.23 -5.79 4.00
C TRP A 214 -11.39 -4.55 3.70
N ILE A 215 -10.48 -4.19 4.60
CA ILE A 215 -9.46 -3.18 4.30
C ILE A 215 -8.44 -3.83 3.35
N SER A 216 -8.37 -3.32 2.13
CA SER A 216 -7.47 -3.77 1.07
C SER A 216 -6.20 -2.92 0.98
N GLN A 217 -6.25 -1.66 1.40
CA GLN A 217 -5.04 -0.84 1.60
C GLN A 217 -5.26 0.14 2.74
N ARG A 218 -4.16 0.50 3.42
CA ARG A 218 -4.16 1.40 4.56
C ARG A 218 -2.99 2.38 4.46
N ASN A 219 -3.28 3.61 4.08
CA ASN A 219 -2.31 4.68 3.94
C ASN A 219 -2.65 5.80 4.92
N LEU A 220 -2.35 5.59 6.21
CA LEU A 220 -2.56 6.59 7.26
C LEU A 220 -1.23 7.24 7.63
N LYS A 221 -1.25 8.56 7.82
CA LYS A 221 -0.09 9.37 8.20
C LYS A 221 -0.37 10.07 9.52
N VAL A 222 0.60 10.02 10.43
CA VAL A 222 0.64 10.83 11.65
C VAL A 222 1.76 11.83 11.44
N VAL A 223 1.42 13.12 11.36
CA VAL A 223 2.39 14.21 11.16
C VAL A 223 2.41 15.08 12.42
N PRO A 224 3.38 14.89 13.32
CA PRO A 224 3.58 15.73 14.51
C PRO A 224 3.85 17.18 14.14
N GLN A 225 3.32 18.12 14.93
CA GLN A 225 3.57 19.55 14.74
C GLN A 225 5.06 19.90 14.83
N ILE A 226 5.80 19.21 15.71
CA ILE A 226 7.24 19.41 15.89
C ILE A 226 8.04 19.15 14.59
N TRP A 227 7.54 18.31 13.67
CA TRP A 227 8.19 18.08 12.37
C TRP A 227 7.98 19.24 11.40
N ILE A 228 6.91 20.01 11.55
CA ILE A 228 6.71 21.26 10.82
C ILE A 228 7.63 22.32 11.42
N ASP A 229 7.62 22.44 12.75
CA ASP A 229 8.32 23.50 13.48
C ASP A 229 9.85 23.42 13.30
N ASN A 230 10.41 22.21 13.20
CA ASN A 230 11.84 21.99 13.00
C ASN A 230 12.26 21.88 11.52
N GLY A 231 11.33 22.01 10.59
CA GLY A 231 11.59 21.92 9.14
C GLY A 231 11.79 20.51 8.59
N SER A 232 11.60 19.44 9.37
CA SER A 232 11.63 18.05 8.88
C SER A 232 10.57 17.77 7.81
N VAL A 233 9.42 18.42 7.91
CA VAL A 233 8.33 18.37 6.93
C VAL A 233 7.93 19.80 6.57
N PRO A 234 8.12 20.25 5.31
CA PRO A 234 7.68 21.57 4.90
C PRO A 234 6.15 21.71 5.00
N ALA A 235 5.65 22.78 5.63
CA ALA A 235 4.21 23.01 5.79
C ALA A 235 3.45 22.97 4.45
N ALA A 236 4.05 23.48 3.38
CA ALA A 236 3.47 23.46 2.03
C ALA A 236 3.28 22.05 1.44
N GLN A 237 3.97 21.03 1.97
CA GLN A 237 3.84 19.65 1.52
C GLN A 237 2.80 18.85 2.31
N LEU A 238 2.26 19.40 3.40
CA LEU A 238 1.36 18.68 4.30
C LEU A 238 0.11 18.17 3.59
N GLN A 239 -0.50 19.00 2.73
CA GLN A 239 -1.68 18.59 1.97
C GLN A 239 -1.36 17.44 1.01
N LYS A 240 -0.25 17.53 0.26
CA LYS A 240 0.17 16.47 -0.65
C LYS A 240 0.44 15.15 0.07
N LEU A 241 0.98 15.20 1.29
CA LEU A 241 1.18 14.01 2.13
C LEU A 241 -0.13 13.35 2.57
N CYS A 242 -1.20 14.12 2.71
CA CYS A 242 -2.53 13.60 3.05
C CYS A 242 -3.29 13.05 1.84
N GLU A 243 -2.91 13.46 0.63
CA GLU A 243 -3.50 13.02 -0.64
C GLU A 243 -2.80 11.79 -1.25
N SER A 244 -1.63 11.41 -0.74
CA SER A 244 -0.81 10.26 -1.18
C SER A 244 -0.98 9.03 -0.28
#